data_AF-A0A7S4CDN5-F1
#
_entry.id   AF-A0A7S4CDN5-F1
#
_cell.length_a   1.000
_cell.length_b   1.000
_cell.length_c   1.000
_cell.angle_alpha   90.00
_cell.angle_beta   90.00
_cell.angle_gamma   90.00
#
_symmetry.space_group_name_H-M   'P 1'
#
loop_
_entity.id
_entity.type
_entity.pdbx_description
1 polymer ?
#
loop_
_entity_poly.entity_id
_entity_poly.type
_entity_poly.pdbx_seq_one_letter_code
_entity_poly.pdbx_strand_id
1 'polypeptide(L)'
;EDEEDPPEPVSWEEDPFVDTEPQLIGEADVWLQSLANMIDLDAETTVLTPFGHVQGKLNVEINPCDAEGNTGPWDDDDELDPFVDEPAELLGTTIQFQIAIDSLTLESICAEAG
;
A
#
# COMPACT_ATOMS: atom_id res chain seq x y z
N GLU A 1 29.11 -44.33 -23.57
CA GLU A 1 28.22 -43.47 -22.77
C GLU A 1 28.57 -42.09 -23.24
N ASP A 2 27.77 -41.57 -24.17
CA ASP A 2 27.98 -40.23 -24.72
C ASP A 2 27.49 -39.25 -23.64
N GLU A 3 28.44 -38.61 -22.95
CA GLU A 3 28.14 -37.48 -22.07
C GLU A 3 27.72 -36.32 -22.97
N GLU A 4 26.41 -36.09 -23.11
CA GLU A 4 25.91 -34.88 -23.76
C GLU A 4 26.31 -33.67 -22.91
N ASP A 5 27.01 -32.72 -23.52
CA ASP A 5 27.33 -31.44 -22.89
C ASP A 5 26.04 -30.79 -22.35
N PRO A 6 26.07 -30.20 -21.14
CA PRO A 6 24.89 -29.57 -20.57
C PRO A 6 24.40 -28.45 -21.49
N PRO A 7 23.06 -28.25 -21.58
CA PRO A 7 22.50 -27.20 -22.42
C PRO A 7 23.03 -25.83 -22.00
N GLU A 8 23.33 -25.01 -23.00
CA GLU A 8 23.71 -23.60 -22.81
C GLU A 8 22.63 -22.85 -22.01
N PRO A 9 23.01 -21.95 -21.09
CA PRO A 9 22.05 -21.20 -20.29
C PRO A 9 21.20 -20.30 -21.20
N VAL A 10 19.88 -20.48 -21.14
CA VAL A 10 18.90 -19.60 -21.79
C VAL A 10 18.86 -18.24 -21.11
N SER A 11 18.58 -17.19 -21.89
CA SER A 11 18.36 -15.86 -21.34
C SER A 11 17.06 -15.83 -20.51
N TRP A 12 16.97 -14.92 -19.53
CA TRP A 12 15.79 -14.81 -18.66
C TRP A 12 14.50 -14.54 -19.45
N GLU A 13 14.60 -13.90 -20.63
CA GLU A 13 13.49 -13.57 -21.53
C GLU A 13 12.99 -14.78 -22.32
N GLU A 14 13.84 -15.79 -22.50
CA GLU A 14 13.59 -16.98 -23.32
C GLU A 14 13.35 -18.24 -22.47
N ASP A 15 13.51 -18.14 -21.15
CA ASP A 15 13.32 -19.24 -20.22
C ASP A 15 11.81 -19.45 -19.94
N PRO A 16 11.20 -20.55 -20.42
CA PRO A 16 9.77 -20.82 -20.21
C PRO A 16 9.41 -21.15 -18.75
N PHE A 17 10.41 -21.26 -17.87
CA PHE A 17 10.22 -21.47 -16.43
C PHE A 17 10.36 -20.20 -15.59
N VAL A 18 10.72 -19.06 -16.21
CA VAL A 18 10.71 -17.76 -15.53
C VAL A 18 9.27 -17.24 -15.50
N ASP A 19 8.77 -17.01 -14.28
CA ASP A 19 7.46 -16.39 -14.10
C ASP A 19 7.57 -14.88 -14.35
N THR A 20 6.88 -14.40 -15.38
CA THR A 20 6.82 -12.98 -15.74
C THR A 20 5.71 -12.24 -15.03
N GLU A 21 4.82 -12.93 -14.32
CA GLU A 21 3.72 -12.30 -13.60
C GLU A 21 4.22 -11.64 -12.29
N PRO A 22 3.66 -10.48 -11.90
CA PRO A 22 4.01 -9.86 -10.63
C PRO A 22 3.66 -10.76 -9.44
N GLN A 23 4.66 -11.10 -8.62
CA GLN A 23 4.45 -11.89 -7.42
C GLN A 23 4.09 -11.01 -6.22
N LEU A 24 3.03 -11.37 -5.48
CA LEU A 24 2.70 -10.75 -4.21
C LEU A 24 3.75 -11.14 -3.15
N ILE A 25 4.61 -10.18 -2.80
CA ILE A 25 5.65 -10.38 -1.76
C ILE A 25 5.10 -10.14 -0.35
N GLY A 26 4.06 -9.32 -0.21
CA GLY A 26 3.35 -9.11 1.05
C GLY A 26 2.24 -8.08 0.97
N GLU A 27 1.46 -8.01 2.05
CA GLU A 27 0.32 -7.11 2.24
C GLU A 27 0.42 -6.39 3.59
N ALA A 28 -0.22 -5.22 3.69
CA ALA A 28 -0.31 -4.49 4.94
C ALA A 28 -1.70 -3.88 5.09
N ASP A 29 -2.23 -3.94 6.32
CA ASP A 29 -3.54 -3.41 6.66
C ASP A 29 -3.41 -2.07 7.40
N VAL A 30 -4.31 -1.15 7.07
CA VAL A 30 -4.38 0.19 7.66
C VAL A 30 -5.77 0.39 8.26
N TRP A 31 -5.82 0.80 9.53
CA TRP A 31 -7.07 0.99 10.26
C TRP A 31 -7.59 2.41 10.06
N LEU A 32 -8.70 2.54 9.32
CA LEU A 32 -9.25 3.82 8.88
C LEU A 32 -10.17 4.52 9.91
N GLN A 33 -10.17 4.08 11.18
CA GLN A 33 -11.13 4.56 12.18
C GLN A 33 -11.03 6.08 12.43
N SER A 34 -9.82 6.66 12.35
CA SER A 34 -9.61 8.11 12.52
C SER A 34 -10.37 8.93 11.47
N LEU A 35 -10.41 8.43 10.22
CA LEU A 35 -11.07 9.09 9.09
C LEU A 35 -12.58 9.26 9.29
N ALA A 36 -13.20 8.42 10.12
CA ALA A 36 -14.63 8.53 10.45
C ALA A 36 -14.98 9.82 11.22
N ASN A 37 -13.98 10.53 11.77
CA ASN A 37 -14.14 11.83 12.41
C ASN A 37 -13.44 12.95 11.61
N MET A 38 -13.17 12.73 10.31
CA MET A 38 -12.43 13.67 9.43
C MET A 38 -10.99 14.00 9.90
N ILE A 39 -10.40 13.15 10.75
CA ILE A 39 -9.03 13.32 11.24
C ILE A 39 -8.08 12.64 10.25
N ASP A 40 -7.02 13.33 9.85
CA ASP A 40 -5.92 12.79 9.04
C ASP A 40 -5.24 11.58 9.70
N LEU A 41 -4.73 10.68 8.89
CA LEU A 41 -4.11 9.45 9.34
C LEU A 41 -2.70 9.32 8.79
N ASP A 42 -1.71 9.47 9.67
CA ASP A 42 -0.33 9.00 9.46
C ASP A 42 -0.19 7.61 10.12
N ALA A 43 0.08 6.59 9.31
CA ALA A 43 0.17 5.21 9.76
C ALA A 43 1.46 4.53 9.31
N GLU A 44 2.19 3.98 10.28
CA GLU A 44 3.21 2.95 10.05
C GLU A 44 2.58 1.56 10.25
N THR A 45 2.59 0.74 9.20
CA THR A 45 2.07 -0.63 9.25
C THR A 45 3.12 -1.65 8.78
N THR A 46 2.95 -2.90 9.20
CA THR A 46 3.88 -3.99 8.88
C THR A 46 3.41 -4.70 7.61
N VAL A 47 4.33 -4.88 6.67
CA VAL A 47 4.09 -5.71 5.49
C VAL A 47 4.36 -7.17 5.84
N LEU A 48 3.38 -8.03 5.62
CA LEU A 48 3.43 -9.45 5.93
C LEU A 48 3.36 -10.28 4.65
N THR A 49 4.13 -11.37 4.58
CA THR A 49 3.96 -12.38 3.52
C THR A 49 2.60 -13.06 3.65
N PRO A 50 2.14 -13.80 2.61
CA PRO A 50 0.99 -14.70 2.73
C PRO A 50 1.11 -15.78 3.83
N PHE A 51 2.30 -15.97 4.39
CA PHE A 51 2.58 -16.91 5.48
C PHE A 51 2.70 -16.21 6.85
N GLY A 52 2.47 -14.90 6.92
CA GLY A 52 2.53 -14.09 8.16
C GLY A 52 3.94 -13.70 8.59
N HIS A 53 4.95 -13.84 7.73
CA HIS A 53 6.30 -13.37 8.03
C HIS A 53 6.44 -11.89 7.73
N VAL A 54 7.17 -11.17 8.59
CA VAL A 54 7.48 -9.75 8.36
C VAL A 54 8.38 -9.62 7.14
N GLN A 55 7.97 -8.78 6.20
CA GLN A 55 8.73 -8.37 5.01
C GLN A 55 9.23 -6.94 5.10
N GLY A 56 8.63 -6.12 5.94
CA GLY A 56 8.99 -4.72 6.01
C GLY A 56 7.96 -3.85 6.67
N LYS A 57 8.10 -2.55 6.44
CA LYS A 57 7.23 -1.49 6.95
C LYS A 57 6.78 -0.57 5.83
N LEU A 58 5.51 -0.20 5.88
CA LEU A 58 4.88 0.76 5.00
C LEU A 58 4.45 1.97 5.84
N ASN A 59 4.89 3.16 5.44
CA ASN A 59 4.40 4.43 5.95
C ASN A 59 3.45 5.02 4.91
N VAL A 60 2.24 5.37 5.36
CA VAL A 60 1.17 5.90 4.52
C VAL A 60 0.47 7.04 5.24
N GLU A 61 0.17 8.08 4.48
CA GLU A 61 -0.62 9.22 4.90
C GLU A 61 -1.96 9.19 4.18
N ILE A 62 -3.07 9.36 4.92
CA ILE A 62 -4.41 9.42 4.37
C ILE A 62 -5.09 10.68 4.88
N ASN A 63 -5.42 11.58 3.96
CA ASN A 63 -6.02 12.87 4.25
C ASN A 63 -7.42 12.94 3.63
N PRO A 64 -8.46 13.36 4.36
CA PRO A 64 -9.71 13.71 3.73
C PRO A 64 -9.51 14.90 2.78
N CYS A 65 -10.20 14.90 1.64
CA CYS A 65 -10.10 15.90 0.59
C CYS A 65 -11.48 16.28 0.04
N ASP A 66 -11.56 17.49 -0.53
CA ASP A 66 -12.76 17.99 -1.20
C ASP A 66 -12.99 17.33 -2.58
N ALA A 67 -14.00 17.81 -3.29
CA ALA A 67 -14.33 17.29 -4.62
C ALA A 67 -13.24 17.52 -5.69
N GLU A 68 -12.35 18.49 -5.46
CA GLU A 68 -11.25 18.85 -6.34
C GLU A 68 -9.92 18.18 -5.92
N GLY A 69 -9.92 17.47 -4.79
CA GLY A 69 -8.77 16.78 -4.24
C GLY A 69 -7.88 17.66 -3.35
N ASN A 70 -8.33 18.84 -2.93
CA ASN A 70 -7.60 19.67 -1.99
C ASN A 70 -7.77 19.11 -0.57
N THR A 71 -6.67 19.00 0.16
CA THR A 71 -6.66 18.60 1.58
C THR A 71 -7.05 19.77 2.47
N GLY A 72 -7.77 19.48 3.55
CA GLY A 72 -8.25 20.50 4.48
C GLY A 72 -7.14 21.18 5.32
N PRO A 73 -7.51 22.13 6.19
CA PRO A 73 -8.88 22.60 6.41
C PRO A 73 -9.40 23.44 5.24
N TRP A 74 -10.65 23.18 4.83
CA TRP A 74 -11.35 23.93 3.79
C TRP A 74 -11.96 25.21 4.36
N ASP A 75 -12.28 26.18 3.51
CA ASP A 75 -12.87 27.45 3.96
C ASP A 75 -14.35 27.22 4.37
N ASP A 76 -14.90 28.11 5.21
CA ASP A 76 -16.28 28.00 5.76
C ASP A 76 -17.41 27.92 4.70
N ASP A 77 -17.11 28.22 3.43
CA ASP A 77 -18.07 28.14 2.30
C ASP A 77 -18.10 26.73 1.64
N ASP A 78 -17.24 25.81 2.07
CA ASP A 78 -17.14 24.45 1.53
C ASP A 78 -18.16 23.49 2.17
N GLU A 79 -18.62 22.50 1.40
CA GLU A 79 -19.71 21.58 1.81
C GLU A 79 -19.31 20.58 2.92
N LEU A 80 -18.03 20.52 3.29
CA LEU A 80 -17.48 19.54 4.23
C LEU A 80 -16.89 20.24 5.46
N ASP A 81 -17.50 20.00 6.62
CA ASP A 81 -16.97 20.46 7.90
C ASP A 81 -15.69 19.66 8.27
N PRO A 82 -14.54 20.31 8.46
CA PRO A 82 -13.32 19.64 8.90
C PRO A 82 -13.39 19.10 10.34
N PHE A 83 -14.37 19.51 11.15
CA PHE A 83 -14.51 19.13 12.56
C PHE A 83 -15.83 18.42 12.83
N VAL A 84 -15.83 17.09 12.69
CA VAL A 84 -17.00 16.25 12.98
C VAL A 84 -16.95 15.73 14.42
N ASP A 85 -17.98 16.02 15.21
CA ASP A 85 -18.10 15.54 16.60
C ASP A 85 -18.57 14.07 16.65
N GLU A 86 -19.53 13.69 15.80
CA GLU A 86 -20.03 12.32 15.70
C GLU A 86 -19.93 11.76 14.26
N PRO A 87 -19.30 10.58 14.04
CA PRO A 87 -19.20 9.97 12.71
C PRO A 87 -20.53 9.75 11.99
N ALA A 88 -21.63 9.68 12.74
CA ALA A 88 -22.97 9.51 12.19
C ALA A 88 -23.43 10.72 11.35
N GLU A 89 -22.86 11.91 11.57
CA GLU A 89 -23.17 13.13 10.82
C GLU A 89 -22.71 13.05 9.36
N LEU A 90 -21.70 12.21 9.08
CA LEU A 90 -21.16 11.99 7.75
C LEU A 90 -22.00 11.02 6.91
N LEU A 91 -23.02 10.39 7.50
CA LEU A 91 -23.84 9.41 6.79
C LEU A 91 -24.65 10.06 5.66
N GLY A 92 -24.42 9.59 4.43
CA GLY A 92 -25.07 10.13 3.23
C GLY A 92 -24.28 11.26 2.56
N THR A 93 -23.19 11.71 3.18
CA THR A 93 -22.24 12.66 2.59
C THR A 93 -21.19 11.91 1.78
N THR A 94 -20.76 12.49 0.66
CA THR A 94 -19.63 11.95 -0.12
C THR A 94 -18.35 12.58 0.40
N ILE A 95 -17.43 11.74 0.86
CA ILE A 95 -16.12 12.17 1.35
C ILE A 95 -15.07 11.51 0.48
N GLN A 96 -14.07 12.28 0.06
CA GLN A 96 -12.92 11.77 -0.69
C GLN A 96 -11.71 11.72 0.23
N PHE A 97 -10.79 10.79 -0.07
CA PHE A 97 -9.54 10.65 0.68
C PHE A 97 -8.38 10.55 -0.30
N GLN A 98 -7.36 11.36 -0.07
CA GLN A 98 -6.08 11.26 -0.74
C GLN A 98 -5.19 10.30 0.05
N ILE A 99 -4.60 9.32 -0.65
CA ILE A 99 -3.69 8.34 -0.07
C ILE A 99 -2.29 8.60 -0.64
N ALA A 100 -1.33 8.91 0.22
CA ALA A 100 0.08 9.07 -0.13
C ALA A 100 0.90 7.96 0.54
N ILE A 101 1.73 7.28 -0.26
CA ILE A 101 2.68 6.30 0.27
C ILE A 101 4.01 7.02 0.47
N ASP A 102 4.38 7.29 1.72
CA ASP A 102 5.61 8.01 2.04
C ASP A 102 6.85 7.16 1.83
N SER A 103 6.81 5.93 2.34
CA SER A 103 7.92 5.01 2.18
C SER A 103 7.50 3.56 2.38
N LEU A 104 8.16 2.69 1.63
CA LEU A 104 8.13 1.25 1.82
C LEU A 104 9.56 0.80 2.05
N THR A 105 9.83 0.24 3.23
CA THR A 105 11.13 -0.36 3.57
C THR A 105 10.95 -1.86 3.66
N LEU A 106 11.56 -2.59 2.73
CA LEU A 106 11.60 -4.04 2.77
C LEU A 106 12.85 -4.48 3.54
N GLU A 107 12.66 -5.34 4.54
CA GLU A 107 13.78 -6.05 5.16
C GLU A 107 14.27 -7.07 4.14
N SER A 108 15.57 -7.00 3.83
CA SER A 108 16.17 -7.80 2.77
C SER A 108 15.76 -9.28 2.88
N ILE A 109 15.07 -9.79 1.86
CA ILE A 109 15.10 -11.21 1.55
C ILE A 109 16.55 -11.47 1.15
N CYS A 110 17.41 -11.80 2.11
CA CYS A 110 18.75 -12.28 1.82
C CYS A 110 18.55 -13.54 0.96
N ALA A 111 18.74 -13.38 -0.34
CA ALA A 111 18.92 -14.48 -1.26
C ALA A 111 20.20 -15.20 -0.85
N GLU A 112 20.09 -16.16 0.06
CA GLU A 112 21.01 -17.30 0.06
C GLU A 112 20.61 -18.19 -1.13
N ALA A 113 20.90 -17.70 -2.34
CA ALA A 113 21.04 -18.56 -3.50
C ALA A 113 22.38 -19.29 -3.33
N GLY A 114 22.29 -20.49 -2.74
CA GLY A 114 23.38 -21.46 -2.66
C GLY A 114 23.71 -22.10 -4.01
#